data_AF-A0A853AWT8-F1
#
_entry.id   AF-A0A853AWT8-F1
#
_cell.length_a   1.000
_cell.length_b   1.000
_cell.length_c   1.000
_cell.angle_alpha   90.00
_cell.angle_beta   90.00
_cell.angle_gamma   90.00
#
_symmetry.space_group_name_H-M   'P 1'
#
loop_
_entity.id
_entity.type
_entity.pdbx_description
1 polymer ?
#
loop_
_entity_poly.entity_id
_entity_poly.type
_entity_poly.pdbx_seq_one_letter_code
_entity_poly.pdbx_strand_id
1 'polypeptide(L)'
;MPLVARPRRFVPVVLLAMTLSACGGPDLGKQNFPRTTVTQTSGATAPDGPIDDDAVSLDAQRMVDPCAILDGDTVSSIGTPVEDGLSASGLDECSIEVTDAGGKKVRLRLQFGYIVSLMDAIGAIEGLPVYESKPDDGTPMCFLAAMTDRESSLSIGLQTTYEGGDPCGAGMTALREIVVKMHDGPPKQTRPANSVVPLDPCTLADDAVATEVLGRGTTKKPTGLHDCNWYGGNAQGDLRITETVDPTEGDDGTRVDLGGGLTGYQKEENRSSKSCTIVWKHLPTADGEGEIVKFEYTNYHDDAGGDDACGKARRIVDTILPKLPKT
;
A
#
# COMPACT_ATOMS: atom_id res chain seq x y z
N MET A 1 -11.75 73.96 18.67
CA MET A 1 -11.26 72.73 19.32
C MET A 1 -9.97 73.07 20.07
N PRO A 2 -9.97 73.09 21.42
CA PRO A 2 -8.85 73.60 22.20
C PRO A 2 -7.78 72.53 22.43
N LEU A 3 -6.52 72.94 22.32
CA LEU A 3 -5.32 72.19 22.64
C LEU A 3 -5.21 71.97 24.15
N VAL A 4 -5.22 70.70 24.57
CA VAL A 4 -5.00 70.28 25.95
C VAL A 4 -3.51 70.02 26.18
N ALA A 5 -2.90 70.84 27.03
CA ALA A 5 -1.55 70.65 27.54
C ALA A 5 -1.49 69.45 28.48
N ARG A 6 -0.52 68.54 28.27
CA ARG A 6 -0.22 67.44 29.19
C ARG A 6 1.13 67.66 29.90
N PRO A 7 1.22 67.34 31.21
CA PRO A 7 2.33 67.73 32.06
C PRO A 7 3.58 66.85 31.90
N ARG A 8 4.74 67.51 31.97
CA ARG A 8 6.08 66.92 32.11
C ARG A 8 6.14 66.03 33.36
N ARG A 9 6.35 64.72 33.17
CA ARG A 9 6.76 63.81 34.24
C ARG A 9 8.28 63.68 34.23
N PHE A 10 8.90 64.13 35.31
CA PHE A 10 10.27 63.79 35.67
C PHE A 10 10.31 62.30 36.06
N VAL A 11 11.13 61.52 35.37
CA VAL A 11 11.47 60.14 35.77
C VAL A 11 12.91 60.17 36.28
N PRO A 12 13.18 59.70 37.51
CA PRO A 12 14.52 59.68 38.07
C PRO A 12 15.38 58.64 37.35
N VAL A 13 16.60 59.06 37.02
CA VAL A 13 17.69 58.21 36.52
C VAL A 13 18.11 57.29 37.66
N VAL A 14 17.70 56.02 37.60
CA VAL A 14 18.24 54.95 38.43
C VAL A 14 19.48 54.40 37.74
N LEU A 15 20.65 54.74 38.29
CA LEU A 15 21.93 54.10 37.99
C LEU A 15 21.86 52.65 38.48
N LEU A 16 21.60 51.71 37.58
CA LEU A 16 21.74 50.28 37.85
C LEU A 16 23.22 49.90 37.71
N ALA A 17 23.84 49.61 38.84
CA ALA A 17 25.19 49.06 38.90
C ALA A 17 25.23 47.69 38.21
N MET A 18 26.05 47.57 37.18
CA MET A 18 26.37 46.30 36.52
C MET A 18 27.20 45.43 37.48
N THR A 19 26.58 44.43 38.10
CA THR A 19 27.32 43.31 38.68
C THR A 19 27.54 42.26 37.59
N LEU A 20 28.75 42.22 37.05
CA LEU A 20 29.27 41.12 36.26
C LEU A 20 29.39 39.87 37.15
N SER A 21 28.32 39.09 37.25
CA SER A 21 28.41 37.70 37.73
C SER A 21 28.96 36.87 36.59
N ALA A 22 30.26 36.57 36.66
CA ALA A 22 30.95 35.67 35.76
C ALA A 22 30.22 34.32 35.70
N CYS A 23 29.99 33.87 34.47
CA CYS A 23 29.51 32.56 34.10
C CYS A 23 30.45 31.49 34.68
N GLY A 24 29.99 30.77 35.70
CA GLY A 24 30.62 29.58 36.26
C GLY A 24 29.64 28.42 36.27
N GLY A 25 28.91 28.21 35.18
CA GLY A 25 28.23 26.94 34.96
C GLY A 25 29.27 25.84 34.72
N PRO A 26 29.01 24.58 35.13
CA PRO A 26 29.94 23.49 34.84
C PRO A 26 30.20 23.46 33.33
N ASP A 27 31.49 23.42 32.96
CA ASP A 27 31.97 23.26 31.59
C ASP A 27 31.38 21.98 31.00
N LEU A 28 30.25 22.12 30.27
CA LEU A 28 29.59 21.02 29.55
C LEU A 28 30.46 20.52 28.38
N GLY A 29 31.54 21.23 28.03
CA GLY A 29 32.50 20.80 27.00
C GLY A 29 33.38 19.63 27.43
N LYS A 30 33.36 19.22 28.71
CA LYS A 30 34.15 18.10 29.25
C LYS A 30 33.35 17.04 30.01
N GLN A 31 32.01 17.09 29.97
CA GLN A 31 31.22 15.99 30.50
C GLN A 31 31.08 14.91 29.43
N ASN A 32 31.85 13.83 29.60
CA ASN A 32 31.54 12.56 28.96
C ASN A 32 30.26 12.02 29.59
N PHE A 33 29.11 12.42 29.05
CA PHE A 33 27.88 11.66 29.30
C PHE A 33 28.15 10.24 28.79
N PRO A 34 28.03 9.20 29.63
CA PRO A 34 28.12 7.85 29.14
C PRO A 34 27.07 7.72 28.04
N ARG A 35 27.56 7.50 26.82
CA ARG A 35 26.72 7.24 25.66
C ARG A 35 25.88 6.03 26.07
N THR A 36 24.62 6.26 26.39
CA THR A 36 23.67 5.17 26.55
C THR A 36 23.44 4.71 25.12
N THR A 37 24.30 3.81 24.65
CA THR A 37 24.00 2.97 23.52
C THR A 37 22.73 2.23 23.93
N VAL A 38 21.59 2.73 23.44
CA VAL A 38 20.39 1.92 23.35
C VAL A 38 20.86 0.66 22.65
N THR A 39 20.82 -0.46 23.36
CA THR A 39 20.97 -1.76 22.73
C THR A 39 19.74 -1.87 21.85
N GLN A 40 19.87 -1.44 20.60
CA GLN A 40 18.93 -1.86 19.58
C GLN A 40 19.04 -3.38 19.64
N THR A 41 17.94 -4.07 19.96
CA THR A 41 17.86 -5.51 19.79
C THR A 41 17.82 -5.78 18.29
N SER A 42 18.89 -5.43 17.57
CA SER A 42 19.21 -5.89 16.23
C SER A 42 19.80 -7.30 16.39
N GLY A 43 18.95 -8.23 16.83
CA GLY A 43 19.35 -9.59 17.17
C GLY A 43 18.29 -10.65 16.93
N ALA A 44 17.08 -10.28 16.51
CA ALA A 44 16.17 -11.26 15.92
C ALA A 44 16.56 -11.40 14.45
N THR A 45 17.42 -12.38 14.15
CA THR A 45 17.51 -12.90 12.78
C THR A 45 16.10 -13.36 12.40
N ALA A 46 15.52 -12.76 11.37
CA ALA A 46 14.20 -13.18 10.91
C ALA A 46 14.27 -14.65 10.50
N PRO A 47 13.26 -15.49 10.84
CA PRO A 47 13.26 -16.88 10.44
C PRO A 47 13.40 -17.02 8.92
N ASP A 48 14.23 -17.94 8.45
CA ASP A 48 14.42 -18.20 7.01
C ASP A 48 13.33 -19.10 6.40
N GLY A 49 12.37 -19.54 7.21
CA GLY A 49 11.29 -20.45 6.81
C GLY A 49 10.06 -19.76 6.20
N PRO A 50 9.02 -20.55 5.89
CA PRO A 50 7.70 -20.04 5.57
C PRO A 50 7.18 -19.12 6.67
N ILE A 51 6.37 -18.13 6.28
CA ILE A 51 5.68 -17.25 7.22
C ILE A 51 4.29 -17.85 7.43
N ASP A 52 4.08 -18.44 8.60
CA ASP A 52 2.83 -19.07 9.03
C ASP A 52 2.23 -18.25 10.16
N ASP A 53 1.74 -17.06 9.81
CA ASP A 53 1.15 -16.09 10.72
C ASP A 53 -0.22 -15.67 10.20
N ASP A 54 -1.26 -16.24 10.79
CA ASP A 54 -2.66 -16.04 10.39
C ASP A 54 -3.06 -14.55 10.40
N ALA A 55 -2.51 -13.76 11.32
CA ALA A 55 -2.87 -12.35 11.49
C ALA A 55 -2.40 -11.49 10.32
N VAL A 56 -1.33 -11.90 9.63
CA VAL A 56 -0.80 -11.21 8.45
C VAL A 56 -0.88 -12.05 7.19
N SER A 57 -1.67 -13.12 7.19
CA SER A 57 -1.98 -13.89 5.98
C SER A 57 -2.62 -13.00 4.89
N LEU A 58 -2.48 -13.38 3.62
CA LEU A 58 -3.10 -12.63 2.52
C LEU A 58 -4.62 -12.53 2.68
N ASP A 59 -5.26 -13.60 3.17
CA ASP A 59 -6.70 -13.63 3.47
C ASP A 59 -7.07 -12.64 4.57
N ALA A 60 -6.27 -12.53 5.63
CA ALA A 60 -6.48 -11.53 6.67
C ALA A 60 -6.33 -10.10 6.10
N GLN A 61 -5.29 -9.84 5.32
CA GLN A 61 -5.00 -8.52 4.75
C GLN A 61 -6.09 -8.03 3.78
N ARG A 62 -6.70 -8.90 2.95
CA ARG A 62 -7.80 -8.52 2.01
C ARG A 62 -9.00 -7.86 2.70
N MET A 63 -9.19 -8.12 3.99
CA MET A 63 -10.32 -7.61 4.75
C MET A 63 -10.00 -6.34 5.53
N VAL A 64 -8.74 -5.91 5.56
CA VAL A 64 -8.28 -4.79 6.39
C VAL A 64 -8.67 -3.46 5.75
N ASP A 65 -9.10 -2.51 6.58
CA ASP A 65 -9.25 -1.12 6.18
C ASP A 65 -7.88 -0.40 6.31
N PRO A 66 -7.18 -0.11 5.20
CA PRO A 66 -5.84 0.48 5.25
C PRO A 66 -5.85 1.90 5.83
N CYS A 67 -6.94 2.65 5.69
CA CYS A 67 -7.03 3.99 6.24
C CYS A 67 -7.30 3.98 7.74
N ALA A 68 -8.17 3.08 8.22
CA ALA A 68 -8.35 2.90 9.65
C ALA A 68 -7.07 2.37 10.35
N ILE A 69 -6.23 1.61 9.64
CA ILE A 69 -4.90 1.23 10.13
C ILE A 69 -3.99 2.46 10.29
N LEU A 70 -3.96 3.35 9.30
CA LEU A 70 -3.11 4.55 9.33
C LEU A 70 -3.62 5.69 10.21
N ASP A 71 -4.80 5.56 10.79
CA ASP A 71 -5.39 6.58 11.67
C ASP A 71 -4.95 6.46 13.15
N GLY A 72 -5.09 7.57 13.87
CA GLY A 72 -4.93 7.66 15.31
C GLY A 72 -3.53 7.29 15.80
N ASP A 73 -3.47 6.29 16.70
CA ASP A 73 -2.27 5.96 17.46
C ASP A 73 -1.08 5.54 16.57
N THR A 74 -1.33 4.99 15.37
CA THR A 74 -0.28 4.54 14.43
C THR A 74 0.70 5.66 14.09
N VAL A 75 0.19 6.89 13.98
CA VAL A 75 0.97 8.04 13.52
C VAL A 75 1.22 9.07 14.62
N SER A 76 0.60 8.89 15.79
CA SER A 76 0.72 9.81 16.94
C SER A 76 2.15 10.00 17.42
N SER A 77 3.00 8.98 17.29
CA SER A 77 4.42 9.00 17.65
C SER A 77 5.29 9.74 16.62
N ILE A 78 4.78 9.97 15.41
CA ILE A 78 5.46 10.67 14.31
C ILE A 78 5.05 12.15 14.30
N GLY A 79 3.77 12.43 14.47
CA GLY A 79 3.25 13.79 14.42
C GLY A 79 1.74 13.87 14.62
N THR A 80 1.20 15.05 14.38
CA THR A 80 -0.24 15.30 14.40
C THR A 80 -0.81 15.15 12.98
N PRO A 81 -1.85 14.32 12.76
CA PRO A 81 -2.54 14.25 11.47
C PRO A 81 -2.96 15.62 10.95
N VAL A 82 -2.73 15.84 9.65
CA VAL A 82 -3.25 17.00 8.94
C VAL A 82 -4.73 16.76 8.63
N GLU A 83 -5.57 17.78 8.86
CA GLU A 83 -7.00 17.74 8.53
C GLU A 83 -7.18 17.38 7.04
N ASP A 84 -8.09 16.45 6.76
CA ASP A 84 -8.33 15.87 5.42
C ASP A 84 -7.07 15.29 4.73
N GLY A 85 -6.01 15.01 5.49
CA GLY A 85 -4.76 14.46 4.99
C GLY A 85 -4.79 12.95 4.72
N LEU A 86 -5.85 12.26 5.16
CA LEU A 86 -6.06 10.82 4.97
C LEU A 86 -6.78 10.57 3.64
N SER A 87 -6.25 9.66 2.81
CA SER A 87 -6.78 9.40 1.48
C SER A 87 -6.55 7.93 1.09
N ALA A 88 -7.64 7.22 0.81
CA ALA A 88 -7.63 5.88 0.25
C ALA A 88 -7.25 5.91 -1.25
N SER A 89 -6.59 4.86 -1.71
CA SER A 89 -6.25 4.66 -3.13
C SER A 89 -6.41 3.18 -3.49
N GLY A 90 -7.57 2.81 -4.02
CA GLY A 90 -7.90 1.41 -4.27
C GLY A 90 -8.30 0.65 -2.98
N LEU A 91 -8.17 -0.69 -3.02
CA LEU A 91 -8.69 -1.58 -1.98
C LEU A 91 -7.69 -1.80 -0.82
N ASP A 92 -6.40 -1.68 -1.10
CA ASP A 92 -5.29 -2.14 -0.26
C ASP A 92 -4.30 -1.03 0.11
N GLU A 93 -4.56 0.21 -0.32
CA GLU A 93 -3.69 1.35 -0.03
C GLU A 93 -4.39 2.50 0.70
N CYS A 94 -3.62 3.17 1.55
CA CYS A 94 -4.00 4.46 2.11
C CYS A 94 -2.78 5.35 2.28
N SER A 95 -2.97 6.66 2.24
CA SER A 95 -1.94 7.63 2.59
C SER A 95 -2.44 8.62 3.62
N ILE A 96 -1.53 9.10 4.46
CA ILE A 96 -1.79 10.13 5.46
C ILE A 96 -0.65 11.14 5.48
N GLU A 97 -0.98 12.41 5.65
CA GLU A 97 -0.03 13.48 5.97
C GLU A 97 -0.10 13.82 7.46
N VAL A 98 1.06 13.90 8.12
CA VAL A 98 1.20 14.35 9.51
C VAL A 98 2.21 15.48 9.62
N THR A 99 2.05 16.32 10.64
CA THR A 99 3.00 17.38 10.99
C THR A 99 3.78 16.99 12.25
N ASP A 100 5.10 16.91 12.14
CA ASP A 100 5.98 16.59 13.28
C ASP A 100 6.00 17.71 14.34
N ALA A 101 6.66 17.47 15.47
CA ALA A 101 6.80 18.47 16.53
C ALA A 101 7.60 19.73 16.12
N GLY A 102 8.36 19.65 15.02
CA GLY A 102 9.11 20.76 14.43
C GLY A 102 8.36 21.53 13.34
N GLY A 103 7.09 21.18 13.05
CA GLY A 103 6.28 21.80 12.01
C GLY A 103 6.58 21.32 10.59
N LYS A 104 7.32 20.21 10.42
CA LYS A 104 7.63 19.61 9.11
C LYS A 104 6.60 18.54 8.77
N LYS A 105 6.34 18.39 7.47
CA LYS A 105 5.40 17.39 6.95
C LYS A 105 6.08 16.04 6.78
N VAL A 106 5.36 14.99 7.18
CA VAL A 106 5.68 13.59 6.92
C VAL A 106 4.50 13.00 6.17
N ARG A 107 4.76 12.36 5.02
CA ARG A 107 3.75 11.62 4.28
C ARG A 107 4.02 10.13 4.37
N LEU A 108 3.03 9.37 4.78
CA LEU A 108 3.05 7.91 4.83
C LEU A 108 2.09 7.38 3.76
N ARG A 109 2.50 6.35 3.02
CA ARG A 109 1.65 5.59 2.11
C ARG A 109 1.81 4.11 2.43
N LEU A 110 0.76 3.52 2.98
CA LEU A 110 0.63 2.11 3.29
C LEU A 110 0.06 1.38 2.07
N GLN A 111 0.60 0.21 1.79
CA GLN A 111 0.08 -0.74 0.82
C GLN A 111 0.18 -2.15 1.39
N PHE A 112 -0.94 -2.88 1.44
CA PHE A 112 -0.93 -4.30 1.71
C PHE A 112 -0.68 -5.10 0.42
N GLY A 113 -0.09 -6.29 0.51
CA GLY A 113 0.31 -7.06 -0.68
C GLY A 113 1.35 -6.35 -1.56
N TYR A 114 2.21 -5.51 -0.99
CA TYR A 114 3.29 -4.85 -1.70
C TYR A 114 4.36 -5.87 -2.12
N ILE A 115 4.75 -5.88 -3.40
CA ILE A 115 5.82 -6.75 -3.90
C ILE A 115 7.18 -6.18 -3.51
N VAL A 116 8.00 -7.01 -2.86
CA VAL A 116 9.39 -6.68 -2.52
C VAL A 116 10.35 -7.41 -3.45
N SER A 117 11.34 -6.67 -3.97
CA SER A 117 12.51 -7.29 -4.59
C SER A 117 13.37 -7.94 -3.52
N LEU A 118 13.78 -9.19 -3.72
CA LEU A 118 14.61 -9.93 -2.76
C LEU A 118 15.93 -9.18 -2.50
N MET A 119 16.01 -8.55 -1.35
CA MET A 119 17.19 -7.92 -0.76
C MET A 119 17.44 -8.55 0.61
N ASP A 120 18.54 -8.19 1.28
CA ASP A 120 18.79 -8.70 2.63
C ASP A 120 17.87 -8.02 3.65
N ALA A 121 17.30 -8.81 4.57
CA ALA A 121 16.50 -8.26 5.64
C ALA A 121 17.38 -7.45 6.60
N ILE A 122 16.91 -6.27 7.00
CA ILE A 122 17.60 -5.39 7.95
C ILE A 122 17.25 -5.71 9.41
N GLY A 123 16.29 -6.60 9.64
CA GLY A 123 15.81 -7.02 10.95
C GLY A 123 14.45 -7.70 10.86
N ALA A 124 13.72 -7.67 11.97
CA ALA A 124 12.36 -8.18 12.06
C ALA A 124 11.44 -7.29 12.92
N ILE A 125 10.14 -7.30 12.62
CA ILE A 125 9.06 -6.71 13.43
C ILE A 125 8.07 -7.83 13.71
N GLU A 126 7.79 -8.11 14.98
CA GLU A 126 6.86 -9.18 15.40
C GLU A 126 7.10 -10.51 14.65
N GLY A 127 8.37 -10.86 14.41
CA GLY A 127 8.77 -12.08 13.70
C GLY A 127 8.80 -11.98 12.16
N LEU A 128 8.28 -10.91 11.58
CA LEU A 128 8.29 -10.69 10.12
C LEU A 128 9.62 -10.08 9.67
N PRO A 129 10.31 -10.65 8.66
CA PRO A 129 11.49 -10.03 8.06
C PRO A 129 11.17 -8.65 7.51
N VAL A 130 12.03 -7.67 7.79
CA VAL A 130 11.87 -6.30 7.31
C VAL A 130 12.94 -5.94 6.30
N TYR A 131 12.52 -5.35 5.20
CA TYR A 131 13.38 -4.85 4.13
C TYR A 131 13.31 -3.33 4.08
N GLU A 132 14.43 -2.69 3.74
CA GLU A 132 14.55 -1.24 3.59
C GLU A 132 15.19 -0.90 2.25
N SER A 133 14.61 0.07 1.55
CA SER A 133 15.19 0.66 0.35
C SER A 133 15.09 2.17 0.38
N LYS A 134 16.13 2.84 -0.14
CA LYS A 134 16.24 4.30 -0.25
C LYS A 134 16.62 4.67 -1.68
N PRO A 135 16.05 5.74 -2.25
CA PRO A 135 16.57 6.30 -3.50
C PRO A 135 18.03 6.78 -3.34
N ASP A 136 18.89 6.47 -4.31
CA ASP A 136 20.30 6.87 -4.32
C ASP A 136 20.50 8.37 -4.62
N ASP A 137 19.47 9.07 -5.09
CA ASP A 137 19.51 10.48 -5.49
C ASP A 137 19.36 11.46 -4.31
N GLY A 138 19.25 10.94 -3.09
CA GLY A 138 19.10 11.74 -1.88
C GLY A 138 17.69 12.30 -1.67
N THR A 139 16.69 11.83 -2.42
CA THR A 139 15.28 12.13 -2.16
C THR A 139 14.95 11.77 -0.71
N PRO A 140 14.23 12.63 0.05
CA PRO A 140 13.92 12.40 1.47
C PRO A 140 12.80 11.36 1.65
N MET A 141 13.03 10.16 1.12
CA MET A 141 12.08 9.08 0.99
C MET A 141 12.68 7.76 1.45
N CYS A 142 11.84 6.91 2.01
CA CYS A 142 12.18 5.56 2.44
C CYS A 142 11.06 4.59 2.07
N PHE A 143 11.43 3.39 1.64
CA PHE A 143 10.52 2.26 1.47
C PHE A 143 10.87 1.19 2.48
N LEU A 144 9.87 0.78 3.27
CA LEU A 144 9.99 -0.32 4.20
C LEU A 144 8.95 -1.38 3.85
N ALA A 145 9.28 -2.63 4.07
CA ALA A 145 8.35 -3.74 3.84
C ALA A 145 8.52 -4.82 4.90
N ALA A 146 7.44 -5.17 5.59
CA ALA A 146 7.36 -6.34 6.46
C ALA A 146 6.81 -7.51 5.66
N MET A 147 7.64 -8.53 5.40
CA MET A 147 7.27 -9.66 4.55
C MET A 147 6.23 -10.53 5.23
N THR A 148 5.17 -10.84 4.49
CA THR A 148 4.03 -11.63 4.96
C THR A 148 3.85 -12.92 4.17
N ASP A 149 4.29 -12.94 2.91
CA ASP A 149 4.33 -14.16 2.09
C ASP A 149 5.64 -14.25 1.29
N ARG A 150 6.48 -15.21 1.67
CA ARG A 150 7.80 -15.39 1.04
C ARG A 150 7.71 -16.01 -0.35
N GLU A 151 6.70 -16.83 -0.62
CA GLU A 151 6.56 -17.52 -1.91
C GLU A 151 6.26 -16.53 -3.04
N SER A 152 5.39 -15.54 -2.78
CA SER A 152 4.97 -14.54 -3.76
C SER A 152 5.67 -13.19 -3.56
N SER A 153 6.59 -13.09 -2.59
CA SER A 153 7.29 -11.86 -2.20
C SER A 153 6.36 -10.71 -1.82
N LEU A 154 5.23 -11.02 -1.17
CA LEU A 154 4.24 -10.03 -0.75
C LEU A 154 4.47 -9.59 0.69
N SER A 155 4.20 -8.32 0.94
CA SER A 155 4.51 -7.66 2.20
C SER A 155 3.50 -6.58 2.57
N ILE A 156 3.58 -6.11 3.81
CA ILE A 156 3.00 -4.83 4.22
C ILE A 156 4.05 -3.76 3.91
N GLY A 157 3.80 -2.99 2.85
CA GLY A 157 4.68 -1.94 2.36
C GLY A 157 4.34 -0.58 2.95
N LEU A 158 5.35 0.20 3.32
CA LEU A 158 5.20 1.57 3.78
C LEU A 158 6.24 2.47 3.10
N GLN A 159 5.74 3.41 2.29
CA GLN A 159 6.54 4.50 1.76
C GLN A 159 6.42 5.71 2.69
N THR A 160 7.56 6.26 3.11
CA THR A 160 7.62 7.46 3.96
C THR A 160 8.40 8.55 3.26
N THR A 161 7.84 9.77 3.19
CA THR A 161 8.54 10.97 2.73
C THR A 161 8.61 11.99 3.87
N TYR A 162 9.80 12.49 4.18
CA TYR A 162 10.02 13.37 5.33
C TYR A 162 11.12 14.40 5.05
N GLU A 163 10.71 15.56 4.55
CA GLU A 163 11.64 16.63 4.20
C GLU A 163 12.32 17.21 5.45
N GLY A 164 13.66 17.14 5.47
CA GLY A 164 14.46 17.63 6.59
C GLY A 164 14.37 16.78 7.86
N GLY A 165 13.86 15.56 7.78
CA GLY A 165 13.81 14.57 8.85
C GLY A 165 14.47 13.24 8.48
N ASP A 166 14.20 12.20 9.25
CA ASP A 166 14.62 10.82 8.97
C ASP A 166 13.41 10.01 8.47
N PRO A 167 13.25 9.83 7.14
CA PRO A 167 12.10 9.11 6.60
C PRO A 167 12.07 7.64 7.00
N CYS A 168 13.21 6.97 7.21
CA CYS A 168 13.22 5.56 7.59
C CYS A 168 12.96 5.36 9.07
N GLY A 169 13.49 6.23 9.94
CA GLY A 169 13.16 6.19 11.36
C GLY A 169 11.67 6.39 11.61
N ALA A 170 11.04 7.37 10.92
CA ALA A 170 9.60 7.59 10.98
C ALA A 170 8.82 6.40 10.41
N GLY A 171 9.19 5.91 9.23
CA GLY A 171 8.55 4.75 8.61
C GLY A 171 8.65 3.48 9.44
N MET A 172 9.82 3.20 10.05
CA MET A 172 10.02 2.01 10.90
C MET A 172 9.15 2.06 12.15
N THR A 173 8.94 3.27 12.69
CA THR A 173 8.05 3.49 13.83
C THR A 173 6.60 3.18 13.43
N ALA A 174 6.11 3.75 12.33
CA ALA A 174 4.76 3.46 11.83
C ALA A 174 4.57 1.98 11.46
N LEU A 175 5.52 1.38 10.73
CA LEU A 175 5.42 -0.02 10.30
C LEU A 175 5.32 -0.98 11.48
N ARG A 176 6.02 -0.70 12.59
CA ARG A 176 5.88 -1.49 13.82
C ARG A 176 4.47 -1.42 14.37
N GLU A 177 3.90 -0.23 14.51
CA GLU A 177 2.53 -0.06 15.01
C GLU A 177 1.50 -0.70 14.08
N ILE A 178 1.71 -0.63 12.77
CA ILE A 178 0.85 -1.29 11.78
C ILE A 178 0.85 -2.81 11.99
N VAL A 179 2.03 -3.43 12.11
CA VAL A 179 2.11 -4.89 12.32
C VAL A 179 1.51 -5.29 13.67
N VAL A 180 1.75 -4.52 14.73
CA VAL A 180 1.09 -4.75 16.04
C VAL A 180 -0.44 -4.69 15.92
N LYS A 181 -0.98 -3.69 15.22
CA LYS A 181 -2.43 -3.59 14.97
C LYS A 181 -2.97 -4.78 14.16
N MET A 182 -2.18 -5.35 13.24
CA MET A 182 -2.55 -6.56 12.53
C MET A 182 -2.67 -7.76 13.47
N HIS A 183 -1.79 -7.88 14.47
CA HIS A 183 -1.89 -8.94 15.49
C HIS A 183 -3.03 -8.71 16.50
N ASP A 184 -3.35 -7.46 16.81
CA ASP A 184 -4.35 -7.09 17.83
C ASP A 184 -5.80 -7.06 17.31
N GLY A 185 -6.03 -7.52 16.08
CA GLY A 185 -7.35 -7.51 15.45
C GLY A 185 -7.56 -6.22 14.64
N PRO A 186 -7.14 -6.20 13.36
CA PRO A 186 -7.12 -4.98 12.58
C PRO A 186 -8.54 -4.51 12.26
N PRO A 187 -8.76 -3.19 12.10
CA PRO A 187 -10.00 -2.66 11.58
C PRO A 187 -10.29 -3.27 10.21
N LYS A 188 -11.54 -3.68 10.00
CA LYS A 188 -11.98 -4.36 8.77
C LYS A 188 -12.82 -3.43 7.92
N GLN A 189 -12.70 -3.59 6.60
CA GLN A 189 -13.61 -2.95 5.65
C GLN A 189 -15.03 -3.47 5.88
N THR A 190 -15.99 -2.54 5.89
CA THR A 190 -17.40 -2.91 5.88
C THR A 190 -17.85 -3.10 4.44
N ARG A 191 -18.07 -4.35 4.03
CA ARG A 191 -18.48 -4.72 2.68
C ARG A 191 -19.81 -5.47 2.67
N PRO A 192 -20.66 -5.28 1.64
CA PRO A 192 -21.83 -6.11 1.42
C PRO A 192 -21.46 -7.60 1.27
N ALA A 193 -22.37 -8.51 1.63
CA ALA A 193 -22.12 -9.95 1.56
C ALA A 193 -21.86 -10.48 0.13
N ASN A 194 -22.25 -9.72 -0.90
CA ASN A 194 -22.02 -10.03 -2.30
C ASN A 194 -20.75 -9.37 -2.88
N SER A 195 -19.90 -8.77 -2.03
CA SER A 195 -18.62 -8.19 -2.44
C SER A 195 -17.61 -9.26 -2.89
N VAL A 196 -16.80 -8.93 -3.90
CA VAL A 196 -15.67 -9.75 -4.37
C VAL A 196 -14.35 -9.45 -3.66
N VAL A 197 -14.28 -8.38 -2.86
CA VAL A 197 -13.07 -7.98 -2.13
C VAL A 197 -12.50 -9.12 -1.25
N PRO A 198 -13.31 -9.92 -0.53
CA PRO A 198 -12.79 -11.01 0.31
C PRO A 198 -12.20 -12.20 -0.46
N LEU A 199 -12.41 -12.30 -1.77
CA LEU A 199 -12.06 -13.49 -2.54
C LEU A 199 -10.56 -13.53 -2.83
N ASP A 200 -9.99 -14.74 -2.86
CA ASP A 200 -8.67 -14.98 -3.43
C ASP A 200 -8.78 -15.12 -4.97
N PRO A 201 -8.27 -14.15 -5.76
CA PRO A 201 -8.33 -14.20 -7.22
C PRO A 201 -7.65 -15.45 -7.81
N CYS A 202 -6.61 -15.98 -7.15
CA CYS A 202 -5.90 -17.17 -7.63
C CYS A 202 -6.72 -18.46 -7.53
N THR A 203 -7.86 -18.44 -6.84
CA THR A 203 -8.78 -19.60 -6.74
C THR A 203 -9.96 -19.49 -7.70
N LEU A 204 -10.15 -18.34 -8.35
CA LEU A 204 -11.34 -18.05 -9.14
C LEU A 204 -11.31 -18.71 -10.52
N ALA A 205 -10.18 -18.73 -11.21
CA ALA A 205 -10.07 -19.49 -12.46
C ALA A 205 -10.02 -21.01 -12.21
N ASP A 206 -10.49 -21.81 -13.15
CA ASP A 206 -10.24 -23.25 -13.15
C ASP A 206 -8.81 -23.54 -13.65
N ASP A 207 -8.04 -24.28 -12.85
CA ASP A 207 -6.62 -24.53 -13.15
C ASP A 207 -6.40 -25.40 -14.40
N ALA A 208 -7.33 -26.31 -14.71
CA ALA A 208 -7.24 -27.14 -15.91
C ALA A 208 -7.53 -26.30 -17.16
N VAL A 209 -8.53 -25.43 -17.11
CA VAL A 209 -8.83 -24.48 -18.21
C VAL A 209 -7.69 -23.48 -18.39
N ALA A 210 -7.15 -22.92 -17.31
CA ALA A 210 -6.00 -22.02 -17.38
C ALA A 210 -4.80 -22.70 -18.05
N THR A 211 -4.49 -23.95 -17.66
CA THR A 211 -3.41 -24.74 -18.25
C THR A 211 -3.67 -25.08 -19.73
N GLU A 212 -4.91 -25.36 -20.10
CA GLU A 212 -5.29 -25.64 -21.49
C GLU A 212 -5.13 -24.38 -22.37
N VAL A 213 -5.56 -23.22 -21.86
CA VAL A 213 -5.59 -21.95 -22.60
C VAL A 213 -4.20 -21.32 -22.71
N LEU A 214 -3.44 -21.31 -21.60
CA LEU A 214 -2.14 -20.66 -21.51
C LEU A 214 -0.99 -21.61 -21.88
N GLY A 215 -1.19 -22.91 -21.73
CA GLY A 215 -0.20 -23.93 -22.12
C GLY A 215 0.30 -24.78 -20.95
N ARG A 216 0.97 -25.88 -21.30
CA ARG A 216 1.50 -26.83 -20.32
C ARG A 216 2.52 -26.18 -19.40
N GLY A 217 2.49 -26.56 -18.13
CA GLY A 217 3.38 -25.99 -17.12
C GLY A 217 2.96 -24.61 -16.65
N THR A 218 1.70 -24.21 -16.90
CA THR A 218 1.14 -22.97 -16.35
C THR A 218 1.31 -22.96 -14.83
N THR A 219 2.00 -21.95 -14.33
CA THR A 219 2.07 -21.64 -12.90
C THR A 219 1.20 -20.44 -12.61
N LYS A 220 0.72 -20.32 -11.37
CA LYS A 220 -0.01 -19.14 -10.91
C LYS A 220 0.62 -18.60 -9.63
N LYS A 221 0.53 -17.30 -9.43
CA LYS A 221 0.93 -16.64 -8.19
C LYS A 221 0.14 -15.35 -7.99
N PRO A 222 -0.15 -14.97 -6.75
CA PRO A 222 -0.65 -13.64 -6.48
C PRO A 222 0.42 -12.59 -6.79
N THR A 223 -0.01 -11.44 -7.30
CA THR A 223 0.86 -10.28 -7.62
C THR A 223 0.41 -9.02 -6.86
N GLY A 224 -0.52 -9.21 -5.94
CA GLY A 224 -1.15 -8.23 -5.07
C GLY A 224 -2.20 -8.97 -4.24
N LEU A 225 -2.89 -8.28 -3.33
CA LEU A 225 -3.99 -8.90 -2.58
C LEU A 225 -5.17 -9.27 -3.47
N HIS A 226 -5.44 -8.45 -4.49
CA HIS A 226 -6.60 -8.55 -5.35
C HIS A 226 -6.22 -8.88 -6.79
N ASP A 227 -5.03 -9.48 -6.97
CA ASP A 227 -4.44 -9.81 -8.26
C ASP A 227 -3.91 -11.24 -8.30
N CYS A 228 -4.10 -11.92 -9.43
CA CYS A 228 -3.45 -13.19 -9.71
C CYS A 228 -2.95 -13.26 -11.15
N ASN A 229 -1.74 -13.78 -11.32
CA ASN A 229 -1.14 -13.99 -12.62
C ASN A 229 -0.91 -15.47 -12.87
N TRP A 230 -1.18 -15.89 -14.11
CA TRP A 230 -0.86 -17.21 -14.63
C TRP A 230 0.18 -17.08 -15.75
N TYR A 231 1.19 -17.93 -15.75
CA TYR A 231 2.28 -17.90 -16.72
C TYR A 231 2.41 -19.24 -17.44
N GLY A 232 2.09 -19.28 -18.74
CA GLY A 232 2.16 -20.46 -19.60
C GLY A 232 3.09 -20.25 -20.79
N GLY A 233 4.40 -20.39 -20.61
CA GLY A 233 5.38 -20.15 -21.67
C GLY A 233 5.35 -18.70 -22.14
N ASN A 234 4.83 -18.44 -23.35
CA ASN A 234 4.70 -17.09 -23.91
C ASN A 234 3.29 -16.50 -23.77
N ALA A 235 2.36 -17.20 -23.12
CA ALA A 235 1.05 -16.68 -22.78
C ALA A 235 0.96 -16.37 -21.28
N GLN A 236 0.21 -15.32 -20.95
CA GLN A 236 -0.06 -14.89 -19.59
C GLN A 236 -1.56 -14.63 -19.41
N GLY A 237 -2.07 -14.98 -18.22
CA GLY A 237 -3.36 -14.52 -17.72
C GLY A 237 -3.15 -13.59 -16.53
N ASP A 238 -3.98 -12.56 -16.41
CA ASP A 238 -3.97 -11.60 -15.31
C ASP A 238 -5.43 -11.36 -14.87
N LEU A 239 -5.74 -11.68 -13.62
CA LEU A 239 -7.05 -11.40 -13.01
C LEU A 239 -6.85 -10.35 -11.94
N ARG A 240 -7.60 -9.26 -12.03
CA ARG A 240 -7.56 -8.16 -11.08
C ARG A 240 -8.97 -7.80 -10.61
N ILE A 241 -9.09 -7.55 -9.32
CA ILE A 241 -10.27 -6.99 -8.67
C ILE A 241 -9.89 -5.60 -8.16
N THR A 242 -10.63 -4.56 -8.54
CA THR A 242 -10.42 -3.18 -8.10
C THR A 242 -11.72 -2.52 -7.71
N GLU A 243 -11.65 -1.45 -6.93
CA GLU A 243 -12.74 -0.48 -6.80
C GLU A 243 -12.40 0.75 -7.65
N THR A 244 -13.19 1.01 -8.68
CA THR A 244 -12.96 2.12 -9.61
C THR A 244 -14.22 2.45 -10.41
N VAL A 245 -14.15 3.45 -11.27
CA VAL A 245 -15.26 3.88 -12.14
C VAL A 245 -15.76 2.75 -13.03
N ASP A 246 -17.05 2.80 -13.35
CA ASP A 246 -17.71 1.85 -14.24
C ASP A 246 -16.99 1.73 -15.61
N PRO A 247 -16.78 0.50 -16.13
CA PRO A 247 -16.29 0.33 -17.49
C PRO A 247 -17.34 0.79 -18.51
N THR A 248 -16.88 1.35 -19.62
CA THR A 248 -17.71 1.97 -20.65
C THR A 248 -17.43 1.45 -22.05
N GLU A 249 -18.44 1.55 -22.91
CA GLU A 249 -18.30 1.22 -24.33
C GLU A 249 -17.38 2.23 -25.02
N GLY A 250 -16.41 1.74 -25.80
CA GLY A 250 -15.39 2.57 -26.43
C GLY A 250 -14.06 2.51 -25.67
N ASP A 251 -14.01 3.05 -24.46
CA ASP A 251 -12.77 3.10 -23.66
C ASP A 251 -12.32 1.69 -23.25
N ASP A 252 -13.25 0.88 -22.76
CA ASP A 252 -13.03 -0.50 -22.31
C ASP A 252 -13.37 -1.55 -23.38
N GLY A 253 -13.67 -1.10 -24.60
CA GLY A 253 -13.96 -1.94 -25.75
C GLY A 253 -15.44 -2.09 -26.07
N THR A 254 -15.80 -3.21 -26.67
CA THR A 254 -17.15 -3.48 -27.15
C THR A 254 -17.97 -4.25 -26.11
N ARG A 255 -19.25 -3.89 -25.97
CA ARG A 255 -20.16 -4.58 -25.05
C ARG A 255 -20.30 -6.07 -25.42
N VAL A 256 -20.20 -6.95 -24.42
CA VAL A 256 -20.38 -8.40 -24.57
C VAL A 256 -21.32 -8.96 -23.48
N ASP A 257 -22.09 -9.98 -23.82
CA ASP A 257 -22.92 -10.71 -22.86
C ASP A 257 -22.05 -11.78 -22.17
N LEU A 258 -21.89 -11.66 -20.85
CA LEU A 258 -21.16 -12.62 -20.02
C LEU A 258 -22.04 -13.77 -19.52
N GLY A 259 -23.34 -13.74 -19.86
CA GLY A 259 -24.33 -14.71 -19.41
C GLY A 259 -24.92 -14.34 -18.05
N GLY A 260 -26.05 -14.96 -17.70
CA GLY A 260 -26.71 -14.72 -16.41
C GLY A 260 -27.23 -13.29 -16.22
N GLY A 261 -27.41 -12.53 -17.30
CA GLY A 261 -27.79 -11.11 -17.27
C GLY A 261 -26.62 -10.16 -17.01
N LEU A 262 -25.40 -10.67 -16.86
CA LEU A 262 -24.21 -9.87 -16.67
C LEU A 262 -23.67 -9.38 -18.00
N THR A 263 -23.42 -8.08 -18.10
CA THR A 263 -22.81 -7.44 -19.26
C THR A 263 -21.40 -7.00 -18.91
N GLY A 264 -20.46 -7.25 -19.81
CA GLY A 264 -19.09 -6.78 -19.71
C GLY A 264 -18.64 -6.05 -20.98
N TYR A 265 -17.36 -5.70 -21.01
CA TYR A 265 -16.70 -5.08 -22.15
C TYR A 265 -15.48 -5.89 -22.52
N GLN A 266 -15.27 -6.07 -23.82
CA GLN A 266 -14.17 -6.83 -24.39
C GLN A 266 -13.36 -5.92 -25.31
N LYS A 267 -12.04 -5.89 -25.08
CA LYS A 267 -11.09 -5.11 -25.88
C LYS A 267 -9.96 -6.00 -26.35
N GLU A 268 -9.84 -6.13 -27.66
CA GLU A 268 -8.74 -6.82 -28.32
C GLU A 268 -7.66 -5.81 -28.70
N GLU A 269 -6.40 -6.12 -28.40
CA GLU A 269 -5.26 -5.32 -28.83
C GLU A 269 -4.25 -6.18 -29.58
N ASN A 270 -3.67 -5.61 -30.64
CA ASN A 270 -2.69 -6.27 -31.49
C ASN A 270 -1.57 -5.28 -31.80
N ARG A 271 -0.62 -5.15 -30.87
CA ARG A 271 0.55 -4.27 -31.00
C ARG A 271 1.83 -5.10 -31.01
N SER A 272 2.55 -5.14 -29.90
CA SER A 272 3.74 -5.98 -29.67
C SER A 272 3.40 -7.39 -29.19
N SER A 273 2.14 -7.61 -28.84
CA SER A 273 1.55 -8.87 -28.41
C SER A 273 0.10 -8.92 -28.89
N LYS A 274 -0.49 -10.10 -28.89
CA LYS A 274 -1.93 -10.27 -29.06
C LYS A 274 -2.56 -10.40 -27.68
N SER A 275 -3.42 -9.46 -27.31
CA SER A 275 -4.09 -9.50 -26.01
C SER A 275 -5.59 -9.28 -26.13
N CYS A 276 -6.30 -9.75 -25.12
CA CYS A 276 -7.70 -9.44 -24.94
C CYS A 276 -8.00 -9.21 -23.47
N THR A 277 -8.63 -8.07 -23.18
CA THR A 277 -9.18 -7.73 -21.87
C THR A 277 -10.69 -7.96 -21.88
N ILE A 278 -11.20 -8.62 -20.84
CA ILE A 278 -12.62 -8.67 -20.50
C ILE A 278 -12.79 -8.04 -19.12
N VAL A 279 -13.61 -7.01 -19.03
CA VAL A 279 -13.86 -6.25 -17.80
C VAL A 279 -15.36 -6.11 -17.56
N TRP A 280 -15.80 -6.23 -16.31
CA TRP A 280 -17.18 -6.01 -15.93
C TRP A 280 -17.29 -5.45 -14.52
N LYS A 281 -18.36 -4.69 -14.30
CA LYS A 281 -18.76 -4.33 -12.95
C LYS A 281 -19.45 -5.53 -12.29
N HIS A 282 -18.93 -5.92 -11.12
CA HIS A 282 -19.56 -6.89 -10.26
C HIS A 282 -20.60 -6.21 -9.36
N LEU A 283 -20.18 -5.27 -8.52
CA LEU A 283 -21.04 -4.63 -7.52
C LEU A 283 -20.90 -3.11 -7.59
N PRO A 284 -21.99 -2.31 -7.74
CA PRO A 284 -21.89 -0.86 -7.61
C PRO A 284 -21.50 -0.44 -6.19
N THR A 285 -20.63 0.56 -6.09
CA THR A 285 -20.25 1.23 -4.85
C THR A 285 -20.66 2.72 -4.91
N ALA A 286 -20.02 3.59 -4.12
CA ALA A 286 -20.40 5.00 -4.05
C ALA A 286 -19.92 5.79 -5.29
N ASP A 287 -20.48 6.98 -5.50
CA ASP A 287 -19.96 8.00 -6.43
C ASP A 287 -19.74 7.57 -7.89
N GLY A 288 -20.47 6.55 -8.36
CA GLY A 288 -20.37 6.03 -9.73
C GLY A 288 -19.22 5.04 -9.94
N GLU A 289 -18.63 4.56 -8.84
CA GLU A 289 -17.67 3.47 -8.82
C GLU A 289 -18.35 2.11 -8.60
N GLY A 290 -17.55 1.06 -8.76
CA GLY A 290 -17.94 -0.30 -8.43
C GLY A 290 -16.74 -1.19 -8.19
N GLU A 291 -17.02 -2.37 -7.66
CA GLU A 291 -16.09 -3.50 -7.66
C GLU A 291 -16.01 -4.03 -9.09
N ILE A 292 -14.89 -3.77 -9.74
CA ILE A 292 -14.60 -4.13 -11.12
C ILE A 292 -13.74 -5.39 -11.13
N VAL A 293 -14.14 -6.37 -11.93
CA VAL A 293 -13.34 -7.57 -12.20
C VAL A 293 -12.84 -7.47 -13.62
N LYS A 294 -11.52 -7.61 -13.79
CA LYS A 294 -10.83 -7.54 -15.08
C LYS A 294 -10.01 -8.81 -15.26
N PHE A 295 -10.20 -9.50 -16.38
CA PHE A 295 -9.30 -10.55 -16.84
C PHE A 295 -8.62 -10.12 -18.13
N GLU A 296 -7.30 -10.29 -18.20
CA GLU A 296 -6.50 -10.04 -19.39
C GLU A 296 -5.74 -11.30 -19.79
N TYR A 297 -5.91 -11.73 -21.04
CA TYR A 297 -5.05 -12.70 -21.68
C TYR A 297 -4.07 -11.98 -22.59
N THR A 298 -2.79 -12.35 -22.54
CA THR A 298 -1.76 -11.81 -23.43
C THR A 298 -0.87 -12.91 -23.97
N ASN A 299 -0.64 -12.91 -25.28
CA ASN A 299 0.29 -13.80 -25.96
C ASN A 299 1.42 -12.99 -26.59
N TYR A 300 2.64 -13.28 -26.15
CA TYR A 300 3.89 -12.62 -26.57
C TYR A 300 4.61 -13.33 -27.73
N HIS A 301 4.00 -14.35 -28.34
CA HIS A 301 4.59 -15.03 -29.49
C HIS A 301 4.71 -14.10 -30.72
N ASP A 302 5.81 -14.22 -31.45
CA ASP A 302 6.07 -13.46 -32.69
C ASP A 302 5.03 -13.74 -33.81
N ASP A 303 4.35 -14.89 -33.76
CA ASP A 303 3.29 -15.31 -34.70
C ASP A 303 1.87 -15.18 -34.12
N ALA A 304 1.69 -14.42 -33.02
CA ALA A 304 0.40 -14.26 -32.32
C ALA A 304 -0.71 -13.60 -33.16
N GLY A 305 -0.43 -13.16 -34.39
CA GLY A 305 -1.43 -12.59 -35.30
C GLY A 305 -2.60 -13.52 -35.65
N GLY A 306 -2.40 -14.85 -35.53
CA GLY A 306 -3.46 -15.85 -35.70
C GLY A 306 -4.12 -16.32 -34.40
N ASP A 307 -3.74 -15.76 -33.25
CA ASP A 307 -4.25 -16.17 -31.95
C ASP A 307 -5.64 -15.61 -31.65
N ASP A 308 -6.54 -16.46 -31.16
CA ASP A 308 -7.87 -16.08 -30.67
C ASP A 308 -7.79 -15.64 -29.20
N ALA A 309 -7.17 -14.47 -28.99
CA ALA A 309 -6.95 -13.94 -27.65
C ALA A 309 -8.27 -13.74 -26.88
N CYS A 310 -9.33 -13.28 -27.54
CA CYS A 310 -10.61 -13.03 -26.89
C CYS A 310 -11.40 -14.31 -26.61
N GLY A 311 -11.42 -15.29 -27.51
CA GLY A 311 -12.00 -16.59 -27.21
C GLY A 311 -11.30 -17.26 -26.04
N LYS A 312 -9.96 -17.17 -25.96
CA LYS A 312 -9.16 -17.67 -24.83
C LYS A 312 -9.45 -16.94 -23.52
N ALA A 313 -9.48 -15.61 -23.54
CA ALA A 313 -9.88 -14.82 -22.37
C ALA A 313 -11.29 -15.20 -21.88
N ARG A 314 -12.23 -15.33 -22.83
CA ARG A 314 -13.61 -15.69 -22.51
C ARG A 314 -13.73 -17.06 -21.85
N ARG A 315 -12.98 -18.06 -22.34
CA ARG A 315 -12.97 -19.40 -21.75
C ARG A 315 -12.55 -19.39 -20.28
N ILE A 316 -11.58 -18.56 -19.89
CA ILE A 316 -11.17 -18.43 -18.49
C ILE A 316 -12.24 -17.68 -17.69
N VAL A 317 -12.74 -16.56 -18.21
CA VAL A 317 -13.82 -15.78 -17.57
C VAL A 317 -15.05 -16.63 -17.28
N ASP A 318 -15.46 -17.51 -18.19
CA ASP A 318 -16.60 -18.40 -18.00
C ASP A 318 -16.43 -19.36 -16.80
N THR A 319 -15.18 -19.61 -16.35
CA THR A 319 -14.89 -20.40 -15.13
C THR A 319 -14.91 -19.58 -13.85
N ILE A 320 -14.68 -18.26 -13.96
CA ILE A 320 -14.66 -17.31 -12.85
C ILE A 320 -16.08 -16.93 -12.44
N LEU A 321 -16.94 -16.59 -13.41
CA LEU A 321 -18.30 -16.07 -13.18
C LEU A 321 -19.16 -16.94 -12.23
N PRO A 322 -19.14 -18.29 -12.29
CA PRO A 322 -19.92 -19.11 -11.38
C PRO A 322 -19.44 -19.06 -9.93
N LYS A 323 -18.17 -18.69 -9.69
CA LYS A 323 -17.56 -18.62 -8.36
C LYS A 323 -17.69 -17.24 -7.70
N LEU A 324 -18.11 -16.22 -8.45
CA LEU A 324 -18.42 -14.91 -7.88
C LEU A 324 -19.73 -14.94 -7.08
N PRO A 325 -19.84 -14.17 -5.98
CA PRO A 325 -21.08 -13.97 -5.26
C PRO A 325 -22.21 -13.50 -6.20
N LYS A 326 -23.46 -13.81 -5.86
CA LYS A 326 -24.59 -13.33 -6.68
C LYS A 326 -24.88 -11.87 -6.35
N THR A 327 -25.01 -11.06 -7.39
CA THR A 327 -25.31 -9.64 -7.32
C THR A 327 -26.79 -9.38 -7.18
#